data_AF-A0A3L7UQ05-F1
#
_entry.id   AF-A0A3L7UQ05-F1
#
_cell.length_a   1.000
_cell.length_b   1.000
_cell.length_c   1.000
_cell.angle_alpha   90.00
_cell.angle_beta   90.00
_cell.angle_gamma   90.00
#
_symmetry.space_group_name_H-M   'P 1'
#
loop_
_entity.id
_entity.type
_entity.pdbx_description
1 polymer ?
#
loop_
_entity_poly.entity_id
_entity_poly.type
_entity_poly.pdbx_seq_one_letter_code
_entity_poly.pdbx_strand_id
1 'polypeptide(L)'
;MSEEITAFHEAGHVYAALYVGAKVRSVTIDPDNDDGPNRSGDTVVLWDRRRFSQQELMEKGAWVALAGPVAEMIHAEKPFHPAVIAEWRQDWETACECLAGIGNVQQRFACLEQFTIDLYQAFSQDRHWAAIGAIADHLLAHETLDQEMLEEIVEPWMMDS
;
A
#
# COMPACT_ATOMS: atom_id res chain seq x y z
N MET A 1 -17.26 -1.71 -0.20
CA MET A 1 -16.16 -2.54 0.34
C MET A 1 -16.51 -2.90 1.79
N SER A 2 -16.16 -4.09 2.29
CA SER A 2 -16.30 -4.38 3.73
C SER A 2 -15.12 -3.80 4.51
N GLU A 3 -15.30 -3.52 5.80
CA GLU A 3 -14.22 -3.05 6.68
C GLU A 3 -13.00 -3.98 6.65
N GLU A 4 -13.21 -5.29 6.58
CA GLU A 4 -12.14 -6.29 6.44
C GLU A 4 -11.33 -6.10 5.15
N ILE A 5 -12.01 -5.93 4.01
CA ILE A 5 -11.33 -5.71 2.72
C ILE A 5 -10.54 -4.40 2.76
N THR A 6 -11.13 -3.34 3.32
CA THR A 6 -10.46 -2.06 3.51
C THR A 6 -9.26 -2.18 4.45
N ALA A 7 -9.35 -2.95 5.53
CA ALA A 7 -8.22 -3.17 6.44
C ALA A 7 -7.06 -3.88 5.75
N PHE A 8 -7.32 -4.90 4.93
CA PHE A 8 -6.27 -5.55 4.13
C PHE A 8 -5.68 -4.63 3.06
N HIS A 9 -6.53 -3.79 2.44
CA HIS A 9 -6.09 -2.78 1.47
C HIS A 9 -5.11 -1.79 2.13
N GLU A 10 -5.50 -1.16 3.23
CA GLU A 10 -4.66 -0.21 3.94
C GLU A 10 -3.39 -0.88 4.52
N ALA A 11 -3.52 -2.09 5.06
CA ALA A 11 -2.38 -2.88 5.55
C ALA A 11 -1.33 -3.14 4.46
N GLY A 12 -1.76 -3.34 3.20
CA GLY A 12 -0.87 -3.48 2.06
C GLY A 12 0.01 -2.24 1.84
N HIS A 13 -0.59 -1.05 1.83
CA HIS A 13 0.15 0.22 1.71
C HIS A 13 1.14 0.41 2.86
N VAL A 14 0.66 0.20 4.09
CA VAL A 14 1.47 0.37 5.30
C VAL A 14 2.68 -0.54 5.27
N TYR A 15 2.46 -1.84 5.03
CA TYR A 15 3.54 -2.81 5.02
C TYR A 15 4.57 -2.50 3.93
N ALA A 16 4.11 -2.19 2.70
CA ALA A 16 5.01 -1.83 1.61
C ALA A 16 5.82 -0.57 1.93
N ALA A 17 5.20 0.47 2.52
CA ALA A 17 5.87 1.71 2.89
C ALA A 17 6.98 1.46 3.92
N LEU A 18 6.68 0.68 4.96
CA LEU A 18 7.67 0.31 5.98
C LEU A 18 8.79 -0.54 5.38
N TYR A 19 8.45 -1.52 4.53
CA TYR A 19 9.40 -2.40 3.87
C TYR A 19 10.41 -1.65 2.99
N VAL A 20 9.97 -0.64 2.23
CA VAL A 20 10.88 0.19 1.41
C VAL A 20 11.65 1.24 2.22
N GLY A 21 11.44 1.29 3.55
CA GLY A 21 12.12 2.15 4.50
C GLY A 21 11.51 3.54 4.66
N ALA A 22 10.28 3.77 4.18
CA ALA A 22 9.53 4.98 4.49
C ALA A 22 8.99 4.91 5.93
N LYS A 23 8.39 6.00 6.39
CA LYS A 23 7.63 6.02 7.66
C LYS A 23 6.15 6.13 7.35
N VAL A 24 5.32 5.52 8.18
CA VAL A 24 3.87 5.70 8.12
C VAL A 24 3.47 6.51 9.35
N ARG A 25 2.85 7.66 9.15
CA ARG A 25 2.40 8.53 10.24
C ARG A 25 1.16 7.97 10.92
N SER A 26 0.21 7.53 10.10
CA SER A 26 -1.09 7.03 10.52
C SER A 26 -1.73 6.23 9.40
N VAL A 27 -2.59 5.30 9.78
CA VAL A 27 -3.51 4.59 8.89
C VAL A 27 -4.88 4.47 9.54
N THR A 28 -5.96 4.62 8.79
CA THR A 28 -7.33 4.46 9.29
C THR A 28 -8.23 3.76 8.27
N ILE A 29 -9.20 2.99 8.75
CA ILE A 29 -10.33 2.44 7.97
C ILE A 29 -11.65 3.19 8.22
N ASP A 30 -11.64 4.22 9.06
CA ASP A 30 -12.75 5.14 9.31
C ASP A 30 -12.23 6.59 9.20
N PRO A 31 -11.96 7.07 7.98
CA PRO A 31 -11.51 8.43 7.78
C PRO A 31 -12.64 9.42 8.08
N ASP A 32 -12.28 10.58 8.64
CA ASP A 32 -13.23 11.66 8.87
C ASP A 32 -13.98 12.00 7.57
N ASN A 33 -15.29 12.20 7.70
CA ASN A 33 -16.15 12.61 6.60
C ASN A 33 -15.94 14.12 6.34
N ASP A 34 -14.83 14.45 5.71
CA ASP A 34 -14.49 15.81 5.28
C ASP A 34 -15.20 16.18 3.96
N ASP A 35 -15.14 17.46 3.55
CA ASP A 35 -15.68 17.93 2.25
C ASP A 35 -14.93 17.32 1.03
N GLY A 36 -14.03 16.36 1.26
CA GLY A 36 -13.27 15.63 0.26
C GLY A 36 -14.05 14.50 -0.41
N PRO A 37 -13.41 13.74 -1.33
CA PRO A 37 -14.00 12.52 -1.84
C PRO A 37 -14.23 11.53 -0.69
N ASN A 38 -15.35 10.79 -0.72
CA ASN A 38 -15.57 9.69 0.22
C ASN A 38 -14.41 8.71 0.15
N ARG A 39 -13.67 8.59 1.25
CA ARG A 39 -12.58 7.63 1.44
C ARG A 39 -13.10 6.49 2.33
N SER A 40 -12.77 5.25 1.98
CA SER A 40 -13.02 4.10 2.85
C SER A 40 -11.87 3.86 3.83
N GLY A 41 -10.67 4.34 3.50
CA GLY A 41 -9.49 4.28 4.35
C GLY A 41 -8.51 5.39 3.96
N ASP A 42 -7.49 5.62 4.79
CA ASP A 42 -6.46 6.61 4.53
C ASP A 42 -5.12 6.21 5.17
N THR A 43 -4.09 5.99 4.35
CA THR A 43 -2.71 5.77 4.80
C THR A 43 -1.85 6.99 4.52
N VAL A 44 -1.22 7.55 5.57
CA VAL A 44 -0.32 8.70 5.42
C VAL A 44 1.15 8.28 5.50
N VAL A 45 1.80 8.22 4.35
CA VAL A 45 3.22 7.90 4.22
C VAL A 45 4.10 9.16 4.24
N LEU A 46 5.17 9.12 5.03
CA LEU A 46 6.17 10.17 5.13
C LEU A 46 7.46 9.73 4.41
N TRP A 47 7.78 10.45 3.34
CA TRP A 47 8.97 10.22 2.52
C TRP A 47 10.09 11.20 2.89
N ASP A 48 11.22 10.70 3.41
CA ASP A 48 12.39 11.54 3.67
C ASP A 48 13.19 11.79 2.38
N ARG A 49 13.06 13.01 1.83
CA ARG A 49 13.75 13.44 0.60
C ARG A 49 15.28 13.50 0.72
N ARG A 50 15.84 13.40 1.94
CA ARG A 50 17.30 13.27 2.14
C ARG A 50 17.75 11.82 2.03
N ARG A 51 16.86 10.87 2.31
CA ARG A 51 17.13 9.43 2.26
C ARG A 51 16.89 8.85 0.87
N PHE A 52 15.85 9.30 0.18
CA PHE A 52 15.46 8.76 -1.12
C PHE A 52 15.83 9.71 -2.25
N SER A 53 16.49 9.18 -3.28
CA SER A 53 16.66 9.88 -4.54
C SER A 53 15.30 10.08 -5.24
N GLN A 54 15.24 11.02 -6.20
CA GLN A 54 14.01 11.23 -6.97
C GLN A 54 13.56 9.97 -7.73
N GLN A 55 14.50 9.18 -8.25
CA GLN A 55 14.18 7.93 -8.92
C GLN A 55 13.59 6.91 -7.94
N GLU A 56 14.17 6.76 -6.75
CA GLU A 56 13.63 5.86 -5.73
C GLU A 56 12.24 6.30 -5.26
N LEU A 57 11.99 7.61 -5.11
CA LEU A 57 10.66 8.11 -4.76
C LEU A 57 9.62 7.77 -5.84
N MET A 58 10.00 7.83 -7.11
CA MET A 58 9.11 7.43 -8.22
C MET A 58 8.81 5.93 -8.16
N GLU A 59 9.84 5.08 -8.09
CA GLU A 59 9.68 3.62 -8.12
C GLU A 59 8.99 3.10 -6.86
N LYS A 60 9.48 3.49 -5.67
CA LYS A 60 8.92 3.07 -4.37
C LYS A 60 7.54 3.68 -4.13
N GLY A 61 7.29 4.90 -4.59
CA GLY A 61 5.97 5.53 -4.49
C GLY A 61 4.92 4.75 -5.29
N ALA A 62 5.22 4.39 -6.53
CA ALA A 62 4.33 3.58 -7.35
C ALA A 62 4.14 2.17 -6.76
N TRP A 63 5.20 1.58 -6.23
CA TRP A 63 5.13 0.30 -5.54
C TRP A 63 4.20 0.33 -4.31
N VAL A 64 4.35 1.33 -3.45
CA VAL A 64 3.49 1.50 -2.26
C VAL A 64 2.04 1.76 -2.66
N ALA A 65 1.80 2.57 -3.69
CA ALA A 65 0.44 2.81 -4.19
C ALA A 65 -0.22 1.53 -4.70
N LEU A 66 0.50 0.64 -5.39
CA LEU A 66 -0.10 -0.62 -5.87
C LEU A 66 -0.27 -1.69 -4.78
N ALA A 67 0.36 -1.53 -3.62
CA ALA A 67 0.39 -2.55 -2.58
C ALA A 67 -0.97 -2.83 -1.94
N GLY A 68 -1.80 -1.80 -1.74
CA GLY A 68 -3.16 -1.97 -1.20
C GLY A 68 -4.06 -2.80 -2.11
N PRO A 69 -4.22 -2.42 -3.39
CA PRO A 69 -4.93 -3.25 -4.37
C PRO A 69 -4.42 -4.70 -4.44
N VAL A 70 -3.12 -4.93 -4.33
CA VAL A 70 -2.54 -6.28 -4.35
C VAL A 70 -2.86 -7.09 -3.09
N ALA A 71 -2.77 -6.48 -1.91
CA ALA A 71 -3.16 -7.13 -0.66
C ALA A 71 -4.65 -7.51 -0.69
N GLU A 72 -5.50 -6.62 -1.19
CA GLU A 72 -6.92 -6.89 -1.38
C GLU A 72 -7.16 -8.05 -2.36
N MET A 73 -6.47 -8.11 -3.50
CA MET A 73 -6.58 -9.23 -4.45
C MET A 73 -6.30 -10.59 -3.81
N ILE A 74 -5.23 -10.65 -3.00
CA ILE A 74 -4.81 -11.88 -2.32
C ILE A 74 -5.83 -12.28 -1.27
N HIS A 75 -6.25 -11.34 -0.41
CA HIS A 75 -7.24 -11.60 0.64
C HIS A 75 -8.60 -12.01 0.05
N ALA A 76 -9.06 -11.34 -1.01
CA ALA A 76 -10.32 -11.64 -1.66
C ALA A 76 -10.29 -12.91 -2.53
N GLU A 77 -9.10 -13.52 -2.72
CA GLU A 77 -8.83 -14.63 -3.64
C GLU A 77 -9.34 -14.37 -5.07
N LYS A 78 -9.31 -13.10 -5.50
CA LYS A 78 -9.84 -12.66 -6.80
C LYS A 78 -8.76 -11.90 -7.58
N PRO A 79 -8.19 -12.51 -8.64
CA PRO A 79 -7.18 -11.86 -9.46
C PRO A 79 -7.84 -10.89 -10.44
N PHE A 80 -8.14 -9.68 -9.96
CA PHE A 80 -8.64 -8.60 -10.81
C PHE A 80 -7.49 -7.72 -11.29
N HIS A 81 -7.52 -7.27 -12.54
CA HIS A 81 -6.52 -6.29 -12.98
C HIS A 81 -6.77 -4.94 -12.27
N PRO A 82 -5.74 -4.29 -11.68
CA PRO A 82 -5.96 -3.12 -10.83
C PRO A 82 -6.76 -1.97 -11.46
N ALA A 83 -6.50 -1.69 -12.74
CA ALA A 83 -7.19 -0.65 -13.50
C ALA A 83 -8.70 -0.88 -13.76
N VAL A 84 -9.28 -2.02 -13.37
CA VAL A 84 -10.68 -2.39 -13.66
C VAL A 84 -11.59 -2.19 -12.44
N ILE A 85 -11.02 -2.08 -11.24
CA ILE A 85 -11.78 -1.86 -10.01
C ILE A 85 -11.88 -0.36 -9.74
N ALA A 86 -13.10 0.13 -9.56
CA ALA A 86 -13.34 1.56 -9.40
C ALA A 86 -12.72 2.09 -8.10
N GLU A 87 -12.74 1.25 -7.07
CA GLU A 87 -12.21 1.51 -5.74
C GLU A 87 -10.69 1.71 -5.73
N TRP A 88 -9.95 1.10 -6.67
CA TRP A 88 -8.48 1.22 -6.76
C TRP A 88 -8.02 2.33 -7.71
N ARG A 89 -8.95 3.14 -8.21
CA ARG A 89 -8.64 4.18 -9.20
C ARG A 89 -7.61 5.16 -8.67
N GLN A 90 -7.77 5.60 -7.42
CA GLN A 90 -6.89 6.59 -6.81
C GLN A 90 -5.46 6.04 -6.64
N ASP A 91 -5.32 4.77 -6.26
CA ASP A 91 -4.02 4.09 -6.16
C ASP A 91 -3.34 3.97 -7.51
N TRP A 92 -4.11 3.58 -8.52
CA TRP A 92 -3.62 3.46 -9.88
C TRP A 92 -3.17 4.82 -10.45
N GLU A 93 -3.95 5.87 -10.23
CA GLU A 93 -3.61 7.25 -10.61
C GLU A 93 -2.35 7.72 -9.89
N THR A 94 -2.24 7.49 -8.58
CA THR A 94 -1.06 7.81 -7.79
C THR A 94 0.18 7.08 -8.30
N ALA A 95 0.07 5.79 -8.62
CA ALA A 95 1.17 5.02 -9.19
C ALA A 95 1.59 5.56 -10.58
N CYS A 96 0.63 5.95 -11.41
CA CYS A 96 0.90 6.59 -12.70
C CYS A 96 1.60 7.95 -12.55
N GLU A 97 1.19 8.76 -11.56
CA GLU A 97 1.80 10.05 -11.24
C GLU A 97 3.24 9.89 -10.74
N CYS A 98 3.49 8.91 -9.88
CA CYS A 98 4.84 8.58 -9.44
C CYS A 98 5.74 8.24 -10.63
N LEU A 99 5.22 7.57 -11.66
CA LEU A 99 5.98 7.23 -12.88
C LEU A 99 5.92 8.30 -13.97
N ALA A 100 5.36 9.48 -13.73
CA ALA A 100 5.16 10.51 -14.76
C ALA A 100 6.46 10.99 -15.45
N GLY A 101 7.61 10.83 -14.79
CA GLY A 101 8.93 11.12 -15.39
C GLY A 101 9.34 10.16 -16.53
N ILE A 102 8.69 9.00 -16.66
CA ILE A 102 8.89 8.08 -17.79
C ILE A 102 8.03 8.57 -18.96
N GLY A 103 8.66 9.22 -19.94
CA GLY A 103 7.95 9.84 -21.06
C GLY A 103 7.23 8.85 -22.00
N ASN A 104 7.63 7.58 -22.01
CA ASN A 104 7.00 6.54 -22.83
C ASN A 104 5.85 5.89 -22.06
N VAL A 105 4.63 5.99 -22.60
CA VAL A 105 3.41 5.45 -21.99
C VAL A 105 3.45 3.93 -21.86
N GLN A 106 3.91 3.21 -22.89
CA GLN A 106 3.99 1.75 -22.88
C GLN A 106 4.98 1.25 -21.82
N GLN A 107 6.10 1.95 -21.65
CA GLN A 107 7.07 1.63 -20.60
C GLN A 107 6.48 1.89 -19.20
N ARG A 108 5.71 2.96 -19.01
CA ARG A 108 5.00 3.20 -17.74
C ARG A 108 4.04 2.06 -17.40
N PHE A 109 3.19 1.66 -18.35
CA PHE A 109 2.27 0.55 -18.14
C PHE A 109 3.01 -0.75 -17.83
N ALA A 110 4.08 -1.07 -18.58
CA ALA A 110 4.89 -2.25 -18.31
C ALA A 110 5.53 -2.24 -16.90
N CYS A 111 5.98 -1.07 -16.41
CA CYS A 111 6.48 -0.94 -15.04
C CYS A 111 5.38 -1.21 -14.01
N LEU A 112 4.18 -0.63 -14.18
CA LEU A 112 3.06 -0.84 -13.25
C LEU A 112 2.62 -2.30 -13.22
N GLU A 113 2.53 -2.95 -14.38
CA GLU A 113 2.24 -4.38 -14.47
C GLU A 113 3.31 -5.22 -13.77
N GLN A 114 4.59 -4.93 -13.99
CA GLN A 114 5.69 -5.63 -13.34
C GLN A 114 5.64 -5.45 -11.82
N PHE A 115 5.40 -4.23 -11.32
CA PHE A 115 5.27 -3.97 -9.89
C PHE A 115 4.10 -4.73 -9.28
N THR A 116 2.97 -4.79 -9.97
CA THR A 116 1.80 -5.57 -9.52
C THR A 116 2.14 -7.05 -9.40
N ILE A 117 2.85 -7.62 -10.39
CA ILE A 117 3.28 -9.03 -10.38
C ILE A 117 4.24 -9.29 -9.22
N ASP A 118 5.25 -8.43 -9.06
CA ASP A 118 6.27 -8.64 -8.06
C ASP A 118 5.71 -8.47 -6.63
N LEU A 119 4.82 -7.49 -6.42
CA LEU A 119 4.05 -7.34 -5.18
C LEU A 119 3.23 -8.59 -4.89
N TYR A 120 2.51 -9.11 -5.88
CA TYR A 120 1.68 -10.30 -5.70
C TYR A 120 2.52 -11.50 -5.29
N GLN A 121 3.67 -11.69 -5.94
CA GLN A 121 4.62 -12.75 -5.59
C GLN A 121 5.23 -12.56 -4.20
N ALA A 122 5.56 -11.33 -3.81
CA ALA A 122 6.11 -11.03 -2.49
C ALA A 122 5.05 -11.25 -1.39
N PHE A 123 3.86 -10.68 -1.54
CA PHE A 123 2.80 -10.75 -0.53
C PHE A 123 2.20 -12.15 -0.42
N SER A 124 2.29 -12.98 -1.46
CA SER A 124 1.91 -14.39 -1.37
C SER A 124 2.87 -15.25 -0.53
N GLN A 125 4.00 -14.71 -0.06
CA GLN A 125 4.92 -15.43 0.83
C GLN A 125 4.45 -15.31 2.28
N ASP A 126 4.47 -16.43 3.01
CA ASP A 126 3.95 -16.55 4.39
C ASP A 126 4.45 -15.45 5.34
N ARG A 127 5.73 -15.04 5.24
CA ARG A 127 6.31 -14.01 6.12
C ARG A 127 5.68 -12.63 5.88
N HIS A 128 5.57 -12.21 4.62
CA HIS A 128 5.01 -10.91 4.26
C HIS A 128 3.51 -10.89 4.53
N TRP A 129 2.81 -11.98 4.19
CA TRP A 129 1.38 -12.09 4.43
C TRP A 129 1.03 -12.05 5.92
N ALA A 130 1.82 -12.71 6.78
CA ALA A 130 1.61 -12.68 8.22
C ALA A 130 1.71 -11.25 8.80
N ALA A 131 2.67 -10.44 8.32
CA ALA A 131 2.80 -9.04 8.75
C ALA A 131 1.61 -8.19 8.30
N ILE A 132 1.17 -8.35 7.05
CA ILE A 132 -0.01 -7.66 6.51
C ILE A 132 -1.27 -8.04 7.30
N GLY A 133 -1.47 -9.33 7.56
CA GLY A 133 -2.59 -9.81 8.37
C GLY A 133 -2.57 -9.23 9.78
N ALA A 134 -1.39 -9.16 10.42
CA ALA A 134 -1.27 -8.55 11.75
C ALA A 134 -1.64 -7.07 11.76
N ILE A 135 -1.26 -6.29 10.73
CA ILE A 135 -1.66 -4.88 10.61
C ILE A 135 -3.19 -4.79 10.40
N ALA A 136 -3.75 -5.62 9.52
CA ALA A 136 -5.19 -5.62 9.23
C ALA A 136 -6.03 -5.97 10.48
N ASP A 137 -5.59 -6.97 11.26
CA ASP A 137 -6.25 -7.35 12.52
C ASP A 137 -6.26 -6.20 13.53
N HIS A 138 -5.14 -5.47 13.66
CA HIS A 138 -5.08 -4.31 14.54
C HIS A 138 -5.91 -3.14 14.01
N LEU A 139 -5.96 -2.92 12.69
CA LEU A 139 -6.84 -1.92 12.08
C LEU A 139 -8.32 -2.22 12.36
N LEU A 140 -8.74 -3.48 12.25
CA LEU A 140 -10.11 -3.89 12.58
C LEU A 140 -10.44 -3.73 14.06
N ALA A 141 -9.44 -3.85 14.94
CA ALA A 141 -9.63 -3.71 16.38
C ALA A 141 -9.63 -2.25 16.86
N HIS A 142 -8.88 -1.38 16.18
CA HIS A 142 -8.60 -0.01 16.65
C HIS A 142 -9.08 1.09 15.72
N GLU A 143 -9.53 0.75 14.50
CA GLU A 143 -9.98 1.63 13.41
C GLU A 143 -8.87 2.53 12.84
N THR A 144 -7.99 3.06 13.70
CA THR A 144 -6.82 3.88 13.37
C THR A 144 -5.59 3.38 14.12
N LEU A 145 -4.46 3.30 13.41
CA LEU A 145 -3.14 3.02 13.99
C LEU A 145 -2.20 4.20 13.72
N ASP A 146 -1.42 4.58 14.74
CA ASP A 146 -0.37 5.58 14.60
C ASP A 146 1.01 4.93 14.33
N GLN A 147 2.02 5.77 14.13
CA GLN A 147 3.38 5.31 13.83
C GLN A 147 3.94 4.35 14.89
N GLU A 148 3.73 4.61 16.18
CA GLU A 148 4.34 3.81 17.26
C GLU A 148 3.72 2.41 17.27
N MET A 149 2.38 2.33 17.18
CA MET A 149 1.67 1.04 17.07
C MET A 149 2.12 0.25 15.84
N LEU A 150 2.26 0.91 14.69
CA LEU A 150 2.69 0.25 13.46
C LEU A 150 4.09 -0.33 13.57
N GLU A 151 5.04 0.41 14.16
CA GLU A 151 6.41 -0.05 14.39
C GLU A 151 6.44 -1.29 15.30
N GLU A 152 5.65 -1.29 16.38
CA GLU A 152 5.52 -2.45 17.29
C GLU A 152 4.92 -3.67 16.58
N ILE A 153 3.87 -3.47 15.77
CA ILE A 153 3.22 -4.55 15.04
C ILE A 153 4.22 -5.20 14.07
N VAL A 154 4.96 -4.43 13.27
CA VAL A 154 5.79 -5.02 12.20
C VAL A 154 7.17 -5.48 12.66
N GLU A 155 7.62 -5.09 13.85
CA GLU A 155 8.95 -5.42 14.40
C GLU A 155 9.33 -6.91 14.22
N PRO A 156 8.45 -7.91 14.51
CA PRO A 156 8.79 -9.32 14.37
C PRO A 156 9.17 -9.75 12.95
N TRP A 157 8.69 -9.01 11.94
CA TRP A 157 8.88 -9.35 10.54
C TRP A 157 9.98 -8.52 9.85
N MET A 158 10.34 -7.37 10.41
CA MET A 158 11.31 -6.43 9.83
C MET A 158 12.76 -6.64 10.30
N MET A 159 12.97 -7.37 11.40
CA MET A 159 14.28 -7.51 12.05
C MET A 159 15.27 -8.52 11.41
N ASP A 160 14.88 -9.28 10.37
CA ASP A 160 15.78 -10.26 9.70
C ASP A 160 16.12 -9.92 8.23
N SER A 161 16.02 -8.66 7.80
CA SER A 161 16.37 -8.27 6.41
C SER A 161 17.83 -7.81 6.28
#